data_AF-A0A0G1XRQ3-F1
#
_entry.id   AF-A0A0G1XRQ3-F1
#
_cell.length_a   1.000
_cell.length_b   1.000
_cell.length_c   1.000
_cell.angle_alpha   90.00
_cell.angle_beta   90.00
_cell.angle_gamma   90.00
#
_symmetry.space_group_name_H-M   'P 1'
#
loop_
_entity.id
_entity.type
_entity.pdbx_description
1 polymer ?
#
loop_
_entity_poly.entity_id
_entity_poly.type
_entity_poly.pdbx_seq_one_letter_code
_entity_poly.pdbx_strand_id
1 'polypeptide(L)' 'MERIYIGDLREHIGESVLIKGWISVRRDQGKLVFFDVRDRSGSVQAVVLSKSNAL' A
#
# COMPACT_ATOMS: atom_id res chain seq x y z
N MET A 1 15.79 1.86 5.06
CA MET A 1 14.48 2.22 5.63
C MET A 1 13.97 1.01 6.38
N GLU A 2 13.55 1.20 7.63
CA GLU A 2 13.00 0.13 8.45
C GLU A 2 11.58 -0.23 7.99
N ARG A 3 11.19 -1.49 8.16
CA ARG A 3 9.85 -1.95 7.78
C ARG A 3 8.86 -1.56 8.87
N ILE A 4 7.74 -0.96 8.47
CA ILE A 4 6.56 -0.75 9.32
C ILE A 4 5.50 -1.81 9.03
N TYR A 5 4.82 -2.30 10.07
CA TYR A 5 3.68 -3.21 9.92
C TYR A 5 2.43 -2.43 9.51
N ILE A 6 1.57 -3.06 8.73
CA ILE A 6 0.34 -2.41 8.24
C ILE A 6 -0.55 -1.90 9.39
N GLY A 7 -0.63 -2.64 10.49
CA GLY A 7 -1.41 -2.27 11.68
C GLY A 7 -0.94 -0.97 12.35
N ASP A 8 0.33 -0.60 12.17
CA ASP A 8 0.97 0.54 12.85
C ASP A 8 0.96 1.81 11.97
N LEU A 9 0.45 1.73 10.73
CA LEU A 9 0.48 2.85 9.77
C LEU A 9 -0.23 4.12 10.26
N ARG A 10 -1.16 4.00 11.21
CA ARG A 10 -1.87 5.14 11.80
C ARG A 10 -0.91 6.11 12.52
N GLU A 11 0.22 5.63 13.01
CA GLU A 11 1.19 6.43 13.74
C GLU A 11 2.12 7.22 12.80
N HIS A 12 2.09 6.93 11.50
CA HIS A 12 3.00 7.48 10.48
C HIS A 12 2.30 8.34 9.42
N ILE A 13 1.21 9.03 9.79
CA ILE A 13 0.45 9.86 8.85
C ILE A 13 1.32 11.03 8.37
N GLY A 14 1.46 11.16 7.05
CA GLY A 14 2.27 12.21 6.41
C GLY A 14 3.74 11.84 6.21
N GLU A 15 4.17 10.68 6.70
CA GLU A 15 5.54 10.18 6.55
C GLU A 15 5.69 9.21 5.37
N SER A 16 6.91 9.11 4.86
CA SER A 16 7.28 8.07 3.88
C SER A 16 7.79 6.84 4.62
N VAL A 17 7.06 5.72 4.51
CA VAL A 17 7.37 4.45 5.18
C VAL A 17 7.54 3.29 4.21
N LEU A 18 8.26 2.25 4.65
CA LEU A 18 8.39 1.00 3.92
C LEU A 18 7.48 -0.07 4.53
N ILE A 19 6.51 -0.56 3.77
CA ILE A 19 5.72 -1.74 4.14
C ILE A 19 6.12 -2.94 3.27
N LYS A 20 5.89 -4.16 3.79
CA LYS A 20 6.08 -5.40 3.03
C LYS A 20 4.88 -6.31 3.28
N GLY A 21 4.27 -6.79 2.21
CA GLY A 21 3.09 -7.64 2.28
C GLY A 21 2.74 -8.25 0.92
N TRP A 22 1.58 -8.87 0.85
CA TRP A 22 1.04 -9.50 -0.35
C TRP A 22 -0.14 -8.71 -0.89
N ILE A 23 -0.23 -8.61 -2.21
CA ILE A 23 -1.41 -8.04 -2.87
C ILE A 23 -2.55 -9.05 -2.75
N SER A 24 -3.59 -8.69 -2.01
CA SER A 24 -4.81 -9.49 -1.90
C SER A 24 -5.79 -9.18 -3.04
N VAL A 25 -5.88 -7.91 -3.44
CA VAL A 25 -6.78 -7.45 -4.50
C VAL A 25 -6.09 -6.37 -5.33
N ARG A 26 -6.26 -6.43 -6.66
CA ARG A 26 -5.91 -5.35 -7.60
C ARG A 26 -7.20 -4.85 -8.26
N ARG A 27 -7.47 -3.55 -8.21
CA ARG A 27 -8.60 -2.90 -8.88
C ARG A 27 -8.08 -1.84 -9.81
N ASP A 28 -8.42 -1.94 -11.09
CA ASP A 28 -8.01 -0.99 -12.12
C ASP A 28 -9.17 -0.05 -12.46
N GLN A 29 -8.91 1.26 -12.41
CA GLN A 29 -9.86 2.32 -12.77
C GLN A 29 -9.29 3.27 -13.85
N GLY A 30 -8.37 2.76 -14.69
CA GLY A 30 -7.80 3.46 -15.84
C GLY A 30 -6.77 4.53 -15.51
N LYS A 31 -7.14 5.53 -14.69
CA LYS A 31 -6.21 6.59 -14.23
C LYS A 31 -5.53 6.24 -12.91
N LEU A 32 -6.10 5.30 -12.18
CA LEU A 32 -5.69 4.88 -10.85
C LEU A 32 -5.80 3.36 -10.76
N VAL A 33 -4.87 2.76 -10.03
CA VAL A 33 -4.91 1.35 -9.66
C VAL A 33 -4.85 1.28 -8.14
N PHE A 34 -5.80 0.53 -7.57
CA PHE A 34 -5.86 0.28 -6.14
C PHE A 34 -5.35 -1.11 -5.87
N PHE A 35 -4.53 -1.22 -4.83
CA PHE A 35 -4.05 -2.49 -4.31
C PHE A 35 -4.45 -2.62 -2.85
N ASP A 36 -5.12 -3.71 -2.51
CA ASP A 36 -5.31 -4.06 -1.12
C ASP A 36 -4.12 -4.92 -0.70
N VAL A 37 -3.20 -4.33 0.06
CA VAL A 37 -1.99 -4.98 0.56
C VAL A 37 -2.29 -5.56 1.93
N ARG A 38 -1.89 -6.80 2.19
CA ARG A 38 -2.05 -7.48 3.48
C ARG A 38 -0.72 -7.97 4.02
N ASP A 39 -0.55 -7.91 5.32
CA ASP A 39 0.46 -8.65 6.06
C ASP A 39 -0.17 -9.26 7.33
N ARG A 40 0.65 -9.81 8.23
CA ARG A 40 0.16 -10.46 9.45
C ARG A 40 -0.60 -9.52 10.41
N SER A 41 -0.41 -8.21 10.29
CA SER A 41 -0.95 -7.19 11.19
C SER A 41 -2.25 -6.57 10.71
N GLY A 42 -2.56 -6.68 9.41
CA GLY A 42 -3.78 -6.11 8.84
C GLY A 42 -3.72 -5.95 7.33
N SER A 43 -4.62 -5.12 6.80
CA SER A 43 -4.68 -4.75 5.39
C SER A 43 -4.78 -3.24 5.21
N VAL A 44 -4.16 -2.73 4.15
CA VAL A 44 -4.21 -1.31 3.75
C VAL A 44 -4.48 -1.18 2.27
N GLN A 45 -5.21 -0.13 1.88
CA GLN A 45 -5.40 0.24 0.49
C GLN A 45 -4.25 1.14 0.02
N ALA A 46 -3.46 0.68 -0.93
CA ALA A 46 -2.50 1.49 -1.66
C ALA A 46 -3.13 2.01 -2.96
N VAL A 47 -2.84 3.26 -3.31
CA VAL A 47 -3.31 3.90 -4.54
C VAL A 47 -2.11 4.25 -5.40
N VAL A 48 -2.11 3.81 -6.65
CA VAL A 48 -1.04 4.05 -7.61
C VAL A 48 -1.61 4.75 -8.83
N LEU A 49 -0.98 5.85 -9.24
CA LEU A 49 -1.34 6.58 -10.46
C LEU A 49 -0.91 5.76 -11.69
N SER A 50 -1.73 5.78 -12.75
CA SER A 50 -1.48 4.99 -13.97
C SER A 50 -0.15 5.26 -14.68
N LYS A 51 0.45 6.43 -14.43
CA LYS A 51 1.76 6.83 -14.98
C LYS A 51 2.95 6.49 -14.08
N SER A 52 2.71 5.86 -12.93
CA SER A 52 3.77 5.48 -12.00
C SER A 52 4.53 4.25 -12.50
N ASN A 53 5.85 4.22 -12.32
CA ASN A 53 6.69 3.04 -12.58
C ASN A 53 6.39 1.84 -11.65
N ALA A 54 5.50 2.02 -10.67
CA ALA A 54 5.05 0.96 -9.78
C ALA A 54 3.93 0.07 -10.39
N LEU A 55 3.46 0.39 -11.60
CA LEU A 55 2.54 -0.42 -12.41
C LEU A 55 3.28 -1.13 -13.53
#